data_AF-A0A931PXX0-F1
#
_entry.id   AF-A0A931PXX0-F1
#
_cell.length_a   1.000
_cell.length_b   1.000
_cell.length_c   1.000
_cell.angle_alpha   90.00
_cell.angle_beta   90.00
_cell.angle_gamma   90.00
#
_symmetry.space_group_name_H-M   'P 1'
#
loop_
_entity.id
_entity.type
_entity.pdbx_description
1 polymer ?
#
loop_
_entity_poly.entity_id
_entity_poly.type
_entity_poly.pdbx_seq_one_letter_code
_entity_poly.pdbx_strand_id
1 'polypeptide(L)'
;MKSTLKSVLFCIAFTILFIAASFLKNLIPAEYERWAHGIIGTLVAFIVTFIFLKIDKRTWSQVNLVPDNKTILKFLSGIIIGIVLMAPLALLSIHYSGASIEFNSASGLVSFLLSTAALIPLAFMEELGFRAYPLETIKEKSGIRISLLITAVLFALYHFANGWSITSSFMGPFVWGLIFGLGAVAGRGIALSTGIHYAANLTTAAFGMAGSTSSLFILKENETMQVSGNHLQLFISAGLFVLAAILIELYIKRNNADKRYA
;
A
#
# COMPACT_ATOMS: atom_id res chain seq x y z
N MET A 1 -9.02 -21.48 -17.12
CA MET A 1 -8.85 -21.09 -15.69
C MET A 1 -9.61 -19.78 -15.44
N LYS A 2 -10.52 -19.72 -14.45
CA LYS A 2 -11.25 -18.48 -14.11
C LYS A 2 -10.24 -17.37 -13.75
N SER A 3 -10.47 -16.12 -14.17
CA SER A 3 -9.57 -14.96 -13.97
C SER A 3 -9.15 -14.78 -12.51
N THR A 4 -10.08 -15.00 -11.59
CA THR A 4 -9.82 -15.00 -10.14
C THR A 4 -8.78 -16.03 -9.74
N LEU A 5 -8.90 -17.28 -10.21
CA LEU A 5 -7.95 -18.34 -9.86
C LEU A 5 -6.52 -18.00 -10.35
N LYS A 6 -6.38 -17.44 -11.56
CA LYS A 6 -5.07 -16.98 -12.05
C LYS A 6 -4.46 -15.90 -11.15
N SER A 7 -5.29 -14.96 -10.71
CA SER A 7 -4.87 -13.83 -9.89
C SER A 7 -4.51 -14.26 -8.47
N VAL A 8 -5.22 -15.24 -7.92
CA VAL A 8 -4.85 -15.88 -6.65
C VAL A 8 -3.51 -16.62 -6.78
N LEU A 9 -3.34 -17.43 -7.82
CA LEU A 9 -2.08 -18.14 -8.08
C LEU A 9 -0.91 -17.18 -8.28
N PHE A 10 -1.15 -16.05 -8.95
CA PHE A 10 -0.18 -14.97 -9.07
C PHE A 10 0.27 -14.46 -7.71
N CYS A 11 -0.67 -14.05 -6.86
CA CYS A 11 -0.34 -13.49 -5.55
C CYS A 11 0.35 -14.53 -4.65
N ILE A 12 -0.04 -15.80 -4.73
CA ILE A 12 0.64 -16.90 -4.03
C ILE A 12 2.08 -17.05 -4.52
N ALA A 13 2.30 -17.11 -5.84
CA ALA A 13 3.64 -17.22 -6.41
C ALA A 13 4.52 -16.02 -6.03
N PHE A 14 3.99 -14.80 -6.12
CA PHE A 14 4.67 -13.58 -5.66
C PHE A 14 5.05 -13.68 -4.19
N THR A 15 4.11 -14.04 -3.32
CA THR A 15 4.32 -14.12 -1.86
C THR A 15 5.39 -15.16 -1.51
N ILE A 16 5.27 -16.38 -2.04
CA ILE A 16 6.21 -17.48 -1.76
C ILE A 16 7.61 -17.10 -2.23
N LEU A 17 7.74 -16.62 -3.47
CA LEU A 17 9.04 -16.25 -4.03
C LEU A 17 9.64 -15.05 -3.31
N PHE A 18 8.82 -14.09 -2.87
CA PHE A 18 9.30 -12.94 -2.12
C PHE A 18 9.79 -13.32 -0.73
N ILE A 19 9.05 -14.15 0.01
CA ILE A 19 9.47 -14.66 1.32
C ILE A 19 10.79 -15.44 1.17
N ALA A 20 10.88 -16.34 0.17
CA ALA A 20 12.09 -17.11 -0.09
C ALA A 20 13.28 -16.20 -0.47
N ALA A 21 13.08 -15.22 -1.36
CA ALA A 21 14.12 -14.30 -1.77
C ALA A 21 14.51 -13.31 -0.66
N SER A 22 13.62 -13.04 0.30
CA SER A 22 13.89 -12.14 1.41
C SER A 22 14.99 -12.65 2.34
N PHE A 23 15.30 -13.94 2.36
CA PHE A 23 16.47 -14.46 3.07
C PHE A 23 17.80 -13.92 2.51
N LEU A 24 17.84 -13.49 1.24
CA LEU A 24 19.02 -12.88 0.63
C LEU A 24 19.37 -11.51 1.24
N LYS A 25 18.42 -10.83 1.89
CA LYS A 25 18.68 -9.54 2.55
C LYS A 25 19.71 -9.66 3.68
N ASN A 26 19.83 -10.85 4.28
CA ASN A 26 20.79 -11.12 5.36
C ASN A 26 22.26 -11.11 4.87
N LEU A 27 22.48 -11.09 3.54
CA LEU A 27 23.80 -10.92 2.94
C LEU A 27 24.20 -9.44 2.81
N ILE A 28 23.29 -8.52 3.10
CA ILE A 28 23.46 -7.07 2.94
C ILE A 28 23.63 -6.44 4.33
N PRO A 29 24.49 -5.41 4.50
CA PRO A 29 24.61 -4.69 5.76
C PRO A 29 23.26 -4.18 6.28
N ALA A 30 23.06 -4.22 7.60
CA ALA A 30 21.79 -3.91 8.25
C ALA A 30 21.25 -2.50 7.90
N GLU A 31 22.14 -1.53 7.68
CA GLU A 31 21.78 -0.16 7.27
C GLU A 31 21.07 -0.09 5.90
N TYR A 32 21.29 -1.07 5.02
CA TYR A 32 20.64 -1.17 3.70
C TYR A 32 19.56 -2.26 3.64
N GLU A 33 19.20 -2.89 4.75
CA GLU A 33 18.26 -4.02 4.76
C GLU A 33 16.91 -3.66 4.13
N ARG A 34 16.37 -2.48 4.45
CA ARG A 34 15.09 -2.01 3.90
C ARG A 34 15.16 -1.79 2.39
N TRP A 35 16.27 -1.23 1.90
CA TRP A 35 16.52 -1.06 0.47
C TRP A 35 16.59 -2.43 -0.22
N ALA A 36 17.38 -3.35 0.32
CA ALA A 36 17.52 -4.71 -0.21
C ALA A 36 16.16 -5.41 -0.26
N HIS A 37 15.37 -5.35 0.81
CA HIS A 37 14.06 -5.98 0.88
C HIS A 37 13.09 -5.42 -0.18
N GLY A 38 12.98 -4.09 -0.31
CA GLY A 38 12.14 -3.46 -1.33
C GLY A 38 12.60 -3.75 -2.77
N ILE A 39 13.90 -3.73 -3.04
CA ILE A 39 14.47 -4.03 -4.37
C ILE A 39 14.25 -5.51 -4.72
N ILE A 40 14.55 -6.44 -3.82
CA ILE A 40 14.32 -7.87 -4.00
C ILE A 40 12.83 -8.11 -4.29
N GLY A 41 11.94 -7.52 -3.50
CA GLY A 41 10.49 -7.61 -3.73
C GLY A 41 10.09 -7.09 -5.10
N THR A 42 10.65 -5.95 -5.52
CA THR A 42 10.38 -5.36 -6.84
C THR A 42 10.80 -6.30 -7.96
N LEU A 43 12.00 -6.89 -7.87
CA LEU A 43 12.50 -7.85 -8.86
C LEU A 43 11.63 -9.10 -8.92
N VAL A 44 11.25 -9.67 -7.77
CA VAL A 44 10.34 -10.81 -7.71
C VAL A 44 8.98 -10.47 -8.32
N ALA A 45 8.41 -9.32 -7.99
CA ALA A 45 7.14 -8.87 -8.54
C ALA A 45 7.20 -8.72 -10.07
N PHE A 46 8.29 -8.19 -10.62
CA PHE A 46 8.49 -8.12 -12.08
C PHE A 46 8.64 -9.50 -12.71
N ILE A 47 9.41 -10.41 -12.11
CA ILE A 47 9.60 -11.78 -12.61
C ILE A 47 8.26 -12.52 -12.67
N VAL A 48 7.48 -12.48 -11.58
CA VAL A 48 6.17 -13.15 -11.53
C VAL A 48 5.19 -12.50 -12.51
N THR A 49 5.19 -11.17 -12.63
CA THR A 49 4.44 -10.43 -13.65
C THR A 49 4.79 -10.91 -15.06
N PHE A 50 6.07 -10.97 -15.38
CA PHE A 50 6.54 -11.42 -16.69
C PHE A 50 6.11 -12.86 -17.00
N ILE A 51 6.26 -13.79 -16.05
CA ILE A 51 5.87 -15.20 -16.22
C ILE A 51 4.38 -15.30 -16.54
N PHE A 52 3.52 -14.65 -15.75
CA PHE A 52 2.07 -14.72 -15.96
C PHE A 52 1.62 -13.99 -17.23
N LEU A 53 2.27 -12.88 -17.61
CA LEU A 53 2.04 -12.24 -18.90
C LEU A 53 2.39 -13.17 -20.07
N LYS A 54 3.49 -13.93 -19.99
CA LYS A 54 3.86 -14.91 -21.00
C LYS A 54 2.86 -16.07 -21.09
N ILE A 55 2.43 -16.62 -19.95
CA ILE A 55 1.41 -17.68 -19.90
C ILE A 55 0.10 -17.21 -20.55
N ASP A 56 -0.31 -15.98 -20.26
CA ASP A 56 -1.57 -15.41 -20.75
C ASP A 56 -1.46 -14.73 -22.12
N LYS A 57 -0.26 -14.71 -22.73
CA LYS A 57 0.04 -14.00 -23.98
C LYS A 57 -0.39 -12.53 -23.94
N ARG A 58 -0.22 -11.88 -22.79
CA ARG A 58 -0.55 -10.48 -22.56
C ARG A 58 0.69 -9.59 -22.57
N THR A 59 0.50 -8.31 -22.84
CA THR A 59 1.55 -7.29 -22.80
C THR A 59 1.50 -6.50 -21.49
N TRP A 60 2.58 -5.79 -21.17
CA TRP A 60 2.63 -4.86 -20.04
C TRP A 60 1.55 -3.77 -20.09
N SER A 61 1.18 -3.31 -21.30
CA SER A 61 0.13 -2.31 -21.48
C SER A 61 -1.26 -2.82 -21.09
N GLN A 62 -1.56 -4.10 -21.30
CA GLN A 62 -2.84 -4.69 -20.93
C GLN A 62 -3.05 -4.81 -19.41
N VAL A 63 -1.96 -4.73 -18.64
CA VAL A 63 -2.00 -4.68 -17.16
C VAL A 63 -1.67 -3.28 -16.62
N ASN A 64 -1.78 -2.24 -17.46
CA ASN A 64 -1.52 -0.85 -17.12
C ASN A 64 -0.12 -0.60 -16.50
N LEU A 65 0.89 -1.36 -16.95
CA LEU A 65 2.28 -1.25 -16.47
C LEU A 65 3.21 -0.65 -17.53
N VAL A 66 2.77 0.41 -18.19
CA VAL A 66 3.59 1.21 -19.10
C VAL A 66 3.60 2.65 -18.60
N PRO A 67 4.78 3.23 -18.29
CA PRO A 67 4.86 4.63 -17.91
C PRO A 67 4.34 5.56 -19.01
N ASP A 68 3.69 6.64 -18.61
CA ASP A 68 3.28 7.73 -19.48
C ASP A 68 3.91 9.05 -19.00
N ASN A 69 3.73 10.13 -19.75
CA ASN A 69 4.26 11.46 -19.41
C ASN A 69 3.68 12.03 -18.08
N LYS A 70 2.63 11.44 -17.54
CA LYS A 70 2.00 11.82 -16.27
C LYS A 70 2.35 10.85 -15.14
N THR A 71 3.17 9.82 -15.35
CA THR A 71 3.51 8.83 -14.32
C THR A 71 4.07 9.48 -13.05
N ILE A 72 5.03 10.40 -13.19
CA ILE A 72 5.60 11.14 -12.05
C ILE A 72 4.53 12.00 -11.38
N LEU A 73 3.72 12.73 -12.16
CA LEU A 73 2.65 13.56 -11.61
C LEU A 73 1.61 12.73 -10.86
N LYS A 74 1.22 11.55 -11.38
CA LYS A 74 0.32 10.61 -10.71
C LYS A 74 0.90 10.14 -9.37
N PHE A 75 2.18 9.80 -9.34
CA PHE A 75 2.87 9.42 -8.10
C PHE A 75 2.87 10.57 -7.08
N LEU A 76 3.26 11.78 -7.49
CA LEU A 76 3.27 12.95 -6.61
C LEU A 76 1.87 13.32 -6.11
N SER A 77 0.85 13.29 -6.97
CA SER A 77 -0.55 13.47 -6.58
C SER A 77 -0.98 12.40 -5.59
N GLY A 78 -0.51 11.16 -5.75
CA GLY A 78 -0.75 10.07 -4.81
C GLY A 78 -0.17 10.37 -3.44
N ILE A 79 1.04 10.92 -3.37
CA ILE A 79 1.65 11.33 -2.10
C ILE A 79 0.78 12.36 -1.40
N ILE A 80 0.35 13.40 -2.12
CA ILE A 80 -0.50 14.46 -1.57
C ILE A 80 -1.81 13.87 -1.04
N ILE A 81 -2.49 13.03 -1.83
CA ILE A 81 -3.74 12.37 -1.42
C ILE A 81 -3.51 11.50 -0.19
N GLY A 82 -2.44 10.70 -0.16
CA GLY A 82 -2.13 9.84 0.97
C GLY A 82 -1.85 10.63 2.24
N ILE A 83 -1.12 11.75 2.17
CA ILE A 83 -0.90 12.64 3.33
C ILE A 83 -2.22 13.24 3.81
N VAL A 84 -3.08 13.70 2.89
CA VAL A 84 -4.41 14.25 3.23
C VAL A 84 -5.29 13.20 3.92
N LEU A 85 -5.20 11.94 3.52
CA LEU A 85 -5.92 10.84 4.18
C LEU A 85 -5.30 10.48 5.54
N MET A 86 -3.97 10.45 5.64
CA MET A 86 -3.26 10.00 6.83
C MET A 86 -3.20 11.03 7.94
N ALA A 87 -3.06 12.31 7.62
CA ALA A 87 -2.87 13.36 8.62
C ALA A 87 -4.03 13.41 9.64
N PRO A 88 -5.31 13.39 9.24
CA PRO A 88 -6.41 13.31 10.20
C PRO A 88 -6.39 12.03 11.05
N LEU A 89 -6.02 10.89 10.45
CA LEU A 89 -5.95 9.62 11.17
C LEU A 89 -4.83 9.61 12.21
N ALA A 90 -3.67 10.18 11.88
CA ALA A 90 -2.55 10.35 12.80
C ALA A 90 -2.93 11.29 13.95
N LEU A 91 -3.56 12.44 13.64
CA LEU A 91 -4.00 13.39 14.66
C LEU A 91 -5.04 12.79 15.61
N LEU A 92 -6.02 12.04 15.08
CA LEU A 92 -7.00 11.32 15.91
C LEU A 92 -6.31 10.27 16.78
N SER A 93 -5.38 9.50 16.20
CA SER A 93 -4.61 8.49 16.94
C SER A 93 -3.88 9.11 18.13
N ILE A 94 -3.17 10.22 17.89
CA ILE A 94 -2.39 10.91 18.92
C ILE A 94 -3.30 11.54 19.98
N HIS A 95 -4.38 12.19 19.56
CA HIS A 95 -5.32 12.83 20.47
C HIS A 95 -5.95 11.83 21.45
N TYR A 96 -6.44 10.70 20.94
CA TYR A 96 -7.11 9.70 21.77
C TYR A 96 -6.16 8.78 22.53
N SER A 97 -4.91 8.63 22.08
CA SER A 97 -3.90 7.89 22.86
C SER A 97 -3.36 8.71 24.05
N GLY A 98 -3.67 10.01 24.12
CA GLY A 98 -3.09 10.92 25.12
C GLY A 98 -1.58 11.08 24.97
N ALA A 99 -1.03 10.74 23.79
CA ALA A 99 0.39 10.88 23.53
C ALA A 99 0.74 12.36 23.30
N SER A 100 1.90 12.77 23.78
CA SER A 100 2.47 14.07 23.42
C SER A 100 3.44 13.92 22.26
N ILE A 101 3.51 14.96 21.42
CA ILE A 101 4.39 15.03 20.26
C ILE A 101 5.50 16.02 20.56
N GLU A 102 6.73 15.60 20.34
CA GLU A 102 7.89 16.51 20.34
C GLU A 102 8.61 16.44 19.00
N PHE A 103 9.19 17.58 18.58
CA PHE A 103 10.08 17.59 17.42
C PHE A 103 11.35 16.81 17.75
N ASN A 104 11.77 15.96 16.81
CA ASN A 104 13.03 15.24 16.94
C ASN A 104 14.20 16.15 16.54
N SER A 105 14.96 16.65 17.51
CA SER A 105 16.15 17.46 17.21
C SER A 105 17.28 16.68 16.52
N ALA A 106 17.22 15.34 16.54
CA ALA A 106 18.20 14.48 15.89
C ALA A 106 17.91 14.22 14.39
N SER A 107 16.75 14.64 13.87
CA SER A 107 16.38 14.45 12.47
C SER A 107 15.77 15.71 11.85
N GLY A 108 16.27 16.09 10.67
CA GLY A 108 15.67 17.13 9.84
C GLY A 108 14.81 16.54 8.71
N LEU A 109 14.10 17.41 7.99
CA LEU A 109 13.25 17.00 6.86
C LEU A 109 14.04 16.22 5.79
N VAL A 110 15.24 16.70 5.44
CA VAL A 110 16.07 16.06 4.41
C VAL A 110 16.56 14.69 4.86
N SER A 111 17.08 14.55 6.08
CA SER A 111 17.53 13.25 6.61
C SER A 111 16.39 12.26 6.74
N PHE A 112 15.22 12.71 7.19
CA PHE A 112 14.00 11.91 7.22
C PHE A 112 13.65 11.39 5.83
N LEU A 113 13.52 12.27 4.83
CA LEU A 113 13.16 11.88 3.46
C LEU A 113 14.16 10.89 2.84
N LEU A 114 15.47 11.08 3.09
CA LEU A 114 16.50 10.15 2.64
C LEU A 114 16.37 8.79 3.34
N SER A 115 16.12 8.77 4.65
CA SER A 115 15.96 7.54 5.42
C SER A 115 14.70 6.75 5.03
N THR A 116 13.65 7.45 4.58
CA THR A 116 12.37 6.85 4.16
C THR A 116 12.34 6.51 2.68
N ALA A 117 13.33 6.92 1.88
CA ALA A 117 13.35 6.65 0.45
C ALA A 117 13.28 5.14 0.11
N ALA A 118 13.79 4.28 1.01
CA ALA A 118 13.66 2.83 0.90
C ALA A 118 12.20 2.32 0.93
N LEU A 119 11.26 3.12 1.44
CA LEU A 119 9.83 2.78 1.45
C LEU A 119 9.21 2.91 0.05
N ILE A 120 9.85 3.61 -0.89
CA ILE A 120 9.37 3.73 -2.27
C ILE A 120 9.40 2.37 -2.98
N PRO A 121 10.53 1.65 -3.10
CA PRO A 121 10.53 0.32 -3.72
C PRO A 121 9.70 -0.69 -2.93
N LEU A 122 9.57 -0.53 -1.61
CA LEU A 122 8.69 -1.36 -0.78
C LEU A 122 7.20 -1.16 -1.12
N ALA A 123 6.73 0.09 -1.22
CA ALA A 123 5.37 0.36 -1.67
C ALA A 123 5.17 -0.08 -3.13
N PHE A 124 6.16 0.18 -4.00
CA PHE A 124 6.08 -0.16 -5.40
C PHE A 124 5.96 -1.65 -5.66
N MET A 125 6.73 -2.50 -4.97
CA MET A 125 6.67 -3.94 -5.16
C MET A 125 5.32 -4.54 -4.77
N GLU A 126 4.68 -4.01 -3.73
CA GLU A 126 3.33 -4.42 -3.33
C GLU A 126 2.29 -3.95 -4.34
N GLU A 127 2.39 -2.71 -4.83
CA GLU A 127 1.46 -2.25 -5.87
C GLU A 127 1.63 -3.03 -7.18
N LEU A 128 2.86 -3.38 -7.56
CA LEU A 128 3.13 -4.24 -8.70
C LEU A 128 2.53 -5.65 -8.48
N GLY A 129 2.76 -6.23 -7.30
CA GLY A 129 2.33 -7.58 -6.93
C GLY A 129 0.81 -7.78 -6.85
N PHE A 130 0.04 -6.74 -6.58
CA PHE A 130 -1.42 -6.86 -6.37
C PHE A 130 -2.27 -6.05 -7.36
N ARG A 131 -1.76 -4.92 -7.89
CA ARG A 131 -2.56 -3.94 -8.65
C ARG A 131 -2.25 -3.92 -10.14
N ALA A 132 -1.13 -4.49 -10.58
CA ALA A 132 -0.85 -4.66 -12.00
C ALA A 132 -1.61 -5.88 -12.55
N TYR A 133 -0.99 -7.06 -12.54
CA TYR A 133 -1.60 -8.25 -13.14
C TYR A 133 -2.90 -8.71 -12.43
N PRO A 134 -2.96 -8.89 -11.10
CA PRO A 134 -4.14 -9.49 -10.45
C PRO A 134 -5.40 -8.62 -10.56
N LEU A 135 -5.28 -7.34 -10.22
CA LEU A 135 -6.40 -6.40 -10.28
C LEU A 135 -6.96 -6.29 -11.68
N GLU A 136 -6.12 -6.05 -12.69
CA GLU A 136 -6.57 -5.90 -14.08
C GLU A 136 -7.21 -7.18 -14.61
N THR A 137 -6.63 -8.35 -14.31
CA THR A 137 -7.15 -9.65 -14.75
C THR A 137 -8.54 -9.94 -14.15
N ILE A 138 -8.78 -9.62 -12.88
CA ILE A 138 -10.11 -9.79 -12.28
C ILE A 138 -11.08 -8.75 -12.82
N LYS A 139 -10.64 -7.48 -12.91
CA LYS A 139 -11.48 -6.35 -13.33
C LYS A 139 -12.05 -6.54 -14.72
N GLU A 140 -11.28 -7.11 -15.66
CA GLU A 140 -11.74 -7.43 -17.02
C GLU A 140 -12.98 -8.34 -17.08
N LYS A 141 -13.18 -9.19 -16.08
CA LYS A 141 -14.29 -10.17 -16.07
C LYS A 141 -15.35 -9.90 -15.01
N SER A 142 -14.97 -9.31 -13.89
CA SER A 142 -15.83 -9.18 -12.70
C SER A 142 -16.08 -7.72 -12.30
N GLY A 143 -15.50 -6.77 -13.02
CA GLY A 143 -15.66 -5.34 -12.75
C GLY A 143 -14.90 -4.85 -11.51
N ILE A 144 -15.00 -3.54 -11.27
CA ILE A 144 -14.18 -2.82 -10.29
C ILE A 144 -14.42 -3.34 -8.86
N ARG A 145 -15.68 -3.42 -8.41
CA ARG A 145 -16.02 -3.80 -7.02
C ARG A 145 -15.38 -5.12 -6.60
N ILE A 146 -15.61 -6.16 -7.39
CA ILE A 146 -15.12 -7.51 -7.10
C ILE A 146 -13.59 -7.54 -7.20
N SER A 147 -13.00 -6.85 -8.17
CA SER A 147 -11.54 -6.78 -8.31
C SER A 147 -10.85 -6.12 -7.12
N LEU A 148 -11.41 -5.02 -6.59
CA LEU A 148 -10.88 -4.32 -5.42
C LEU A 148 -11.03 -5.18 -4.17
N LEU A 149 -12.20 -5.78 -3.95
CA LEU A 149 -12.44 -6.62 -2.78
C LEU A 149 -11.49 -7.82 -2.75
N ILE A 150 -11.37 -8.55 -3.87
CA ILE A 150 -10.52 -9.74 -3.93
C ILE A 150 -9.05 -9.38 -3.74
N THR A 151 -8.57 -8.33 -4.42
CA THR A 151 -7.15 -7.93 -4.30
C THR A 151 -6.83 -7.36 -2.92
N ALA A 152 -7.77 -6.68 -2.25
CA ALA A 152 -7.62 -6.26 -0.86
C ALA A 152 -7.53 -7.45 0.11
N VAL A 153 -8.36 -8.48 -0.07
CA VAL A 153 -8.27 -9.73 0.72
C VAL A 153 -6.92 -10.41 0.51
N LEU A 154 -6.48 -10.55 -0.75
CA LEU A 154 -5.18 -11.16 -1.05
C LEU A 154 -4.02 -10.36 -0.45
N PHE A 155 -4.12 -9.03 -0.45
CA PHE A 155 -3.12 -8.15 0.15
C PHE A 155 -3.04 -8.28 1.68
N ALA A 156 -4.19 -8.45 2.35
CA ALA A 156 -4.22 -8.75 3.79
C ALA A 156 -3.66 -10.14 4.11
N LEU A 157 -4.00 -11.15 3.32
CA LEU A 157 -3.46 -12.51 3.49
C LEU A 157 -1.94 -12.55 3.27
N TYR A 158 -1.42 -11.74 2.36
CA TYR A 158 0.02 -11.57 2.19
C TYR A 158 0.68 -11.01 3.45
N HIS A 159 0.09 -10.00 4.11
CA HIS A 159 0.62 -9.48 5.37
C HIS A 159 0.57 -10.52 6.49
N PHE A 160 -0.53 -11.29 6.57
CA PHE A 160 -0.65 -12.40 7.50
C PHE A 160 0.45 -13.46 7.27
N ALA A 161 0.70 -13.82 6.00
CA ALA A 161 1.79 -14.73 5.64
C ALA A 161 3.19 -14.17 5.97
N ASN A 162 3.34 -12.85 6.05
CA ASN A 162 4.55 -12.16 6.51
C ASN A 162 4.58 -11.95 8.04
N GLY A 163 3.76 -12.66 8.79
CA GLY A 163 3.83 -12.72 10.26
C GLY A 163 2.95 -11.71 11.00
N TRP A 164 2.11 -10.94 10.31
CA TRP A 164 1.15 -10.05 10.96
C TRP A 164 -0.01 -10.86 11.54
N SER A 165 -0.64 -10.35 12.61
CA SER A 165 -1.86 -10.98 13.11
C SER A 165 -3.00 -10.87 12.08
N ILE A 166 -3.97 -11.79 12.14
CA ILE A 166 -5.15 -11.73 11.27
C ILE A 166 -5.91 -10.41 11.47
N THR A 167 -6.06 -9.98 12.71
CA THR A 167 -6.75 -8.73 13.08
C THR A 167 -6.03 -7.53 12.48
N SER A 168 -4.71 -7.40 12.69
CA SER A 168 -3.92 -6.29 12.15
C SER A 168 -3.93 -6.27 10.62
N SER A 169 -3.88 -7.45 9.97
CA SER A 169 -3.89 -7.59 8.51
C SER A 169 -5.21 -7.14 7.89
N PHE A 170 -6.34 -7.42 8.54
CA PHE A 170 -7.66 -7.05 8.04
C PHE A 170 -8.14 -5.67 8.49
N MET A 171 -7.61 -5.12 9.59
CA MET A 171 -7.90 -3.75 10.00
C MET A 171 -7.04 -2.71 9.28
N GLY A 172 -5.78 -3.03 8.97
CA GLY A 172 -4.88 -2.15 8.22
C GLY A 172 -4.84 -2.49 6.73
N PRO A 173 -3.99 -3.44 6.30
CA PRO A 173 -3.75 -3.76 4.90
C PRO A 173 -5.00 -4.02 4.05
N PHE A 174 -6.00 -4.77 4.53
CA PHE A 174 -7.25 -4.96 3.78
C PHE A 174 -7.94 -3.63 3.43
N VAL A 175 -8.15 -2.78 4.44
CA VAL A 175 -8.86 -1.50 4.29
C VAL A 175 -8.07 -0.56 3.38
N TRP A 176 -6.78 -0.41 3.63
CA TRP A 176 -5.88 0.38 2.77
C TRP A 176 -5.79 -0.19 1.36
N GLY A 177 -5.86 -1.51 1.22
CA GLY A 177 -5.80 -2.20 -0.06
C GLY A 177 -6.94 -1.83 -1.00
N LEU A 178 -8.11 -1.43 -0.47
CA LEU A 178 -9.22 -0.88 -1.25
C LEU A 178 -8.90 0.53 -1.79
N ILE A 179 -8.33 1.39 -0.96
CA ILE A 179 -7.90 2.75 -1.34
C ILE A 179 -6.80 2.70 -2.39
N PHE A 180 -5.78 1.87 -2.16
CA PHE A 180 -4.67 1.64 -3.12
C PHE A 180 -5.21 1.09 -4.44
N GLY A 181 -6.04 0.05 -4.38
CA GLY A 181 -6.69 -0.49 -5.57
C GLY A 181 -7.50 0.56 -6.34
N LEU A 182 -8.28 1.41 -5.66
CA LEU A 182 -8.99 2.51 -6.30
C LEU A 182 -8.03 3.52 -6.94
N GLY A 183 -6.92 3.83 -6.27
CA GLY A 183 -5.83 4.65 -6.81
C GLY A 183 -5.26 4.07 -8.11
N ALA A 184 -5.05 2.74 -8.19
CA ALA A 184 -4.58 2.08 -9.40
C ALA A 184 -5.61 2.15 -10.55
N VAL A 185 -6.90 1.94 -10.24
CA VAL A 185 -7.98 2.03 -11.24
C VAL A 185 -8.14 3.47 -11.74
N ALA A 186 -8.18 4.46 -10.84
CA ALA A 186 -8.34 5.87 -11.18
C ALA A 186 -7.11 6.42 -11.91
N GLY A 187 -5.91 5.98 -11.52
CA GLY A 187 -4.64 6.37 -12.14
C GLY A 187 -4.36 5.67 -13.48
N ARG A 188 -5.16 4.66 -13.85
CA ARG A 188 -4.94 3.77 -15.01
C ARG A 188 -3.52 3.20 -15.02
N GLY A 189 -3.11 2.66 -13.89
CA GLY A 189 -1.75 2.18 -13.63
C GLY A 189 -1.37 2.40 -12.16
N ILE A 190 -0.25 1.82 -11.76
CA ILE A 190 0.08 1.71 -10.32
C ILE A 190 0.70 2.97 -9.69
N ALA A 191 1.15 3.94 -10.49
CA ALA A 191 1.89 5.11 -9.98
C ALA A 191 1.13 5.93 -8.92
N LEU A 192 -0.16 6.20 -9.16
CA LEU A 192 -1.01 6.91 -8.18
C LEU A 192 -1.13 6.11 -6.88
N SER A 193 -1.38 4.80 -7.00
CA SER A 193 -1.46 3.89 -5.86
C SER A 193 -0.17 3.84 -5.06
N THR A 194 0.98 3.72 -5.74
CA THR A 194 2.31 3.70 -5.11
C THR A 194 2.57 4.98 -4.35
N GLY A 195 2.14 6.14 -4.88
CA GLY A 195 2.25 7.42 -4.17
C GLY A 195 1.42 7.46 -2.89
N ILE A 196 0.15 7.01 -2.95
CA ILE A 196 -0.74 6.95 -1.78
C ILE A 196 -0.17 6.00 -0.72
N HIS A 197 0.29 4.83 -1.14
CA HIS A 197 0.88 3.82 -0.27
C HIS A 197 2.18 4.33 0.36
N TYR A 198 3.09 4.89 -0.44
CA TYR A 198 4.31 5.52 0.08
C TYR A 198 3.99 6.60 1.12
N ALA A 199 2.98 7.45 0.88
CA ALA A 199 2.55 8.45 1.85
C ALA A 199 1.97 7.87 3.14
N ALA A 200 1.27 6.73 3.09
CA ALA A 200 0.83 6.00 4.28
C ALA A 200 2.03 5.54 5.13
N ASN A 201 3.03 4.94 4.47
CA ASN A 201 4.25 4.49 5.15
C ASN A 201 5.09 5.67 5.65
N LEU A 202 5.20 6.75 4.86
CA LEU A 202 5.90 7.98 5.21
C LEU A 202 5.28 8.66 6.41
N THR A 203 3.95 8.81 6.45
CA THR A 203 3.27 9.46 7.57
C THR A 203 3.42 8.65 8.84
N THR A 204 3.37 7.32 8.75
CA THR A 204 3.64 6.44 9.89
C THR A 204 5.09 6.59 10.37
N ALA A 205 6.06 6.58 9.45
CA ALA A 205 7.48 6.73 9.76
C ALA A 205 7.85 8.12 10.32
N ALA A 206 7.02 9.15 10.08
CA ALA A 206 7.24 10.49 10.62
C ALA A 206 7.16 10.52 12.16
N PHE A 207 6.48 9.56 12.78
CA PHE A 207 6.34 9.43 14.21
C PHE A 207 7.14 8.24 14.73
N GLY A 208 8.11 8.50 15.60
CA GLY A 208 8.96 7.47 16.22
C GLY A 208 8.85 7.47 17.74
N MET A 209 9.40 6.44 18.38
CA MET A 209 9.57 6.38 19.84
C MET A 209 10.87 7.08 20.28
N ALA A 210 11.03 7.26 21.58
CA ALA A 210 12.26 7.79 22.17
C ALA A 210 13.50 7.01 21.65
N GLY A 211 14.53 7.74 21.20
CA GLY A 211 15.74 7.17 20.61
C GLY A 211 15.71 6.99 19.09
N SER A 212 14.58 7.29 18.42
CA SER A 212 14.52 7.33 16.96
C SER A 212 15.45 8.39 16.39
N THR A 213 16.33 7.99 15.46
CA THR A 213 17.28 8.90 14.78
C THR A 213 16.79 9.39 13.42
N SER A 214 15.66 8.87 12.93
CA SER A 214 15.17 9.14 11.57
C SER A 214 13.81 9.84 11.54
N SER A 215 12.91 9.57 12.49
CA SER A 215 11.57 10.18 12.51
C SER A 215 11.60 11.69 12.76
N LEU A 216 10.61 12.42 12.22
CA LEU A 216 10.47 13.88 12.42
C LEU A 216 9.97 14.22 13.82
N PHE A 217 9.12 13.36 14.36
CA PHE A 217 8.46 13.54 15.64
C PHE A 217 8.75 12.36 16.56
N ILE A 218 8.79 12.63 17.85
CA ILE A 218 8.86 11.65 18.92
C ILE A 218 7.50 11.62 19.63
N LEU A 219 6.89 10.44 19.70
CA LEU A 219 5.71 10.19 20.50
C LEU A 219 6.15 9.79 21.91
N LYS A 220 5.62 10.50 22.91
CA LYS A 220 5.74 10.13 24.33
C LYS A 220 4.40 9.57 24.79
N GLU A 221 4.36 8.26 24.99
CA GLU A 221 3.17 7.56 25.48
C GLU A 221 2.92 7.85 26.96
N ASN A 222 1.65 7.94 27.33
CA ASN A 222 1.22 7.85 28.73
C ASN A 222 0.82 6.40 29.02
N GLU A 223 1.47 5.76 30.00
CA GLU A 223 1.32 4.32 30.32
C GLU A 223 -0.12 3.90 30.69
N THR A 224 -1.02 4.84 30.99
CA THR A 224 -2.36 4.58 31.53
C THR A 224 -3.46 4.29 30.50
N MET A 225 -3.21 4.38 29.19
CA MET A 225 -4.29 4.35 28.17
C MET A 225 -4.26 3.21 27.13
N GLN A 226 -3.47 2.14 27.32
CA GLN A 226 -3.34 1.06 26.31
C GLN A 226 -4.66 0.35 25.93
N VAL A 227 -5.65 0.25 26.83
CA VAL A 227 -6.95 -0.41 26.54
C VAL A 227 -7.80 0.39 25.54
N SER A 228 -7.60 1.72 25.44
CA SER A 228 -8.33 2.58 24.50
C SER A 228 -7.87 2.44 23.03
N GLY A 229 -6.63 1.96 22.81
CA GLY A 229 -6.00 1.92 21.49
C GLY A 229 -6.68 0.94 20.51
N ASN A 230 -7.11 -0.22 20.98
CA ASN A 230 -7.72 -1.24 20.12
C ASN A 230 -9.11 -0.82 19.61
N HIS A 231 -9.91 -0.17 20.46
CA HIS A 231 -11.22 0.35 20.05
C HIS A 231 -11.06 1.51 19.07
N LEU A 232 -10.13 2.42 19.32
CA LEU A 232 -9.84 3.53 18.41
C LEU A 232 -9.37 3.03 17.04
N GLN A 233 -8.47 2.04 17.00
CA GLN A 233 -8.00 1.47 15.74
C GLN A 233 -9.15 0.83 14.96
N LEU A 234 -10.09 0.16 15.63
CA LEU A 234 -11.30 -0.38 15.01
C LEU A 234 -12.17 0.73 14.41
N PHE A 235 -12.41 1.81 15.16
CA PHE A 235 -13.19 2.96 14.65
C PHE A 235 -12.53 3.62 13.45
N ILE A 236 -11.21 3.84 13.49
CA ILE A 236 -10.44 4.39 12.36
C ILE A 236 -10.54 3.46 11.14
N SER A 237 -10.35 2.16 11.34
CA SER A 237 -10.38 1.17 10.25
C SER A 237 -11.77 1.08 9.63
N ALA A 238 -12.83 1.08 10.46
CA ALA A 238 -14.22 1.06 10.00
C ALA A 238 -14.59 2.36 9.25
N GLY A 239 -14.18 3.52 9.77
CA GLY A 239 -14.38 4.81 9.10
C GLY A 239 -13.69 4.88 7.75
N LEU A 240 -12.43 4.43 7.67
CA LEU A 240 -11.68 4.37 6.42
C LEU A 240 -12.28 3.36 5.42
N PHE A 241 -12.81 2.24 5.90
CA PHE A 241 -13.52 1.27 5.06
C PHE A 241 -14.79 1.87 4.45
N VAL A 242 -15.60 2.58 5.25
CA VAL A 242 -16.80 3.28 4.76
C VAL A 242 -16.41 4.36 3.75
N LEU A 243 -15.38 5.15 4.03
CA LEU A 243 -14.86 6.13 3.09
C LEU A 243 -14.42 5.47 1.77
N ALA A 244 -13.66 4.36 1.84
CA ALA A 244 -13.24 3.62 0.65
C ALA A 244 -14.44 3.14 -0.17
N ALA A 245 -15.46 2.57 0.48
CA ALA A 245 -16.67 2.12 -0.19
C ALA A 245 -17.40 3.27 -0.89
N ILE A 246 -17.56 4.41 -0.23
CA ILE A 246 -18.17 5.62 -0.82
C ILE A 246 -17.38 6.09 -2.04
N LEU A 247 -16.05 6.21 -1.91
CA LEU A 247 -15.19 6.67 -3.01
C LEU A 247 -15.24 5.72 -4.22
N ILE A 248 -15.27 4.41 -3.98
CA ILE A 248 -15.43 3.40 -5.03
C ILE A 248 -16.77 3.58 -5.76
N GLU A 249 -17.86 3.75 -5.01
CA GLU A 249 -19.20 3.92 -5.60
C GLU A 249 -19.32 5.23 -6.39
N LEU A 250 -18.79 6.33 -5.85
CA LEU A 250 -18.75 7.62 -6.55
C LEU A 250 -17.94 7.53 -7.84
N TYR A 251 -16.78 6.86 -7.81
CA TYR A 251 -15.96 6.64 -8.99
C TYR A 251 -16.70 5.84 -10.07
N ILE A 252 -17.35 4.74 -9.68
CA ILE A 252 -18.11 3.89 -10.62
C ILE A 252 -19.30 4.66 -11.22
N LYS A 253 -20.04 5.41 -10.40
CA LYS A 253 -21.18 6.21 -10.87
C LYS A 253 -20.75 7.27 -11.89
N ARG A 254 -19.69 8.02 -11.59
CA ARG A 254 -19.14 9.03 -12.50
C ARG A 254 -18.72 8.42 -13.83
N ASN A 255 -17.94 7.34 -13.80
CA ASN A 255 -17.43 6.71 -15.03
C ASN A 255 -18.56 6.07 -15.87
N ASN A 256 -19.63 5.60 -15.24
CA ASN A 256 -20.81 5.12 -15.95
C ASN A 256 -21.65 6.26 -16.55
N ALA A 257 -21.66 7.44 -15.94
CA ALA A 257 -22.29 8.63 -16.51
C ALA A 257 -21.52 9.10 -17.74
N ASP A 258 -20.20 9.23 -17.65
CA ASP A 258 -19.34 9.65 -18.76
C ASP A 258 -19.50 8.75 -20.00
N LYS A 259 -19.68 7.44 -19.81
CA LYS A 259 -19.96 6.48 -20.90
C LYS A 259 -21.34 6.58 -21.54
N ARG A 260 -22.33 7.20 -20.88
CA ARG A 260 -23.68 7.42 -21.45
C ARG A 260 -23.77 8.69 -22.29
N TYR A 261 -22.80 9.58 -22.15
CA TYR A 261 -22.75 10.88 -22.85
C TYR A 261 -21.66 10.95 -23.93
N ALA A 262 -20.97 9.83 -24.21
CA ALA A 262 -19.97 9.67 -25.26
C ALA A 262 -20.50 8.74 -26.35
#